data_AF-A0A0D7AQD3-F1
#
_entry.id   AF-A0A0D7AQD3-F1
#
_cell.length_a   1.000
_cell.length_b   1.000
_cell.length_c   1.000
_cell.angle_alpha   90.00
_cell.angle_beta   90.00
_cell.angle_gamma   90.00
#
_symmetry.space_group_name_H-M   'P 1'
#
loop_
_entity.id
_entity.type
_entity.pdbx_description
1 polymer ?
#
loop_
_entity_poly.entity_id
_entity_poly.type
_entity_poly.pdbx_seq_one_letter_code
_entity_poly.pdbx_strand_id
1 'polypeptide(L)'
;MLFVQQGVPEKKRARGEAWSDAAIRPQIVGKWVGGGRCRGSRQQIQDLREFKKQWTEWYRAIQPDWHAGGRVYGADWSKWTSPGQNGILSIVACLSWWREKAGSDMDELAEWRKNTEDVQWMLTGLYSSIQP
;
A
#
# COMPACT_ATOMS: atom_id res chain seq x y z
N MET A 1 -3.09 47.06 17.53
CA MET A 1 -4.11 46.23 16.89
C MET A 1 -3.40 45.01 16.31
N LEU A 2 -3.42 43.87 17.01
CA LEU A 2 -2.70 42.64 16.64
C LEU A 2 -3.75 41.56 16.39
N PHE A 3 -3.87 41.10 15.14
CA PHE A 3 -4.73 39.98 14.80
C PHE A 3 -4.02 38.69 15.20
N VAL A 4 -4.52 38.03 16.25
CA VAL A 4 -4.16 36.67 16.60
C VAL A 4 -4.83 35.74 15.58
N GLN A 5 -4.04 35.15 14.70
CA GLN A 5 -4.50 34.12 13.77
C GLN A 5 -4.81 32.86 14.58
N GLN A 6 -6.10 32.64 14.86
CA GLN A 6 -6.59 31.45 15.53
C GLN A 6 -6.24 30.23 14.66
N GLY A 7 -5.38 29.35 15.17
CA GLY A 7 -5.03 28.10 14.53
C GLY A 7 -6.29 27.25 14.29
N VAL A 8 -6.45 26.78 13.05
CA VAL A 8 -7.46 25.78 12.72
C VAL A 8 -7.20 24.56 13.60
N PRO A 9 -8.18 24.04 14.36
CA PRO A 9 -7.94 22.91 15.23
C PRO A 9 -7.62 21.69 14.37
N GLU A 10 -6.40 21.18 14.52
CA GLU A 10 -6.00 19.89 13.99
C GLU A 10 -6.94 18.83 14.59
N LYS A 11 -7.85 18.30 13.76
CA LYS A 11 -8.71 17.18 14.16
C LYS A 11 -7.79 16.01 14.46
N LYS A 12 -7.50 15.79 15.75
CA LYS A 12 -6.89 14.54 16.22
C LYS A 12 -7.79 13.41 15.77
N ARG A 13 -7.36 12.66 14.75
CA ARG A 13 -8.04 11.47 14.26
C ARG A 13 -8.29 10.54 15.44
N ALA A 14 -9.55 10.19 15.67
CA ALA A 14 -9.97 9.34 16.77
C ALA A 14 -9.23 8.00 16.69
N ARG A 15 -8.62 7.58 17.81
CA ARG A 15 -8.16 6.20 17.99
C ARG A 15 -9.40 5.31 17.96
N GLY A 16 -9.62 4.61 16.85
CA GLY A 16 -10.66 3.57 16.79
C GLY A 16 -11.65 3.64 15.62
N GLU A 17 -11.54 4.58 14.68
CA GLU A 17 -12.15 4.33 13.37
C GLU A 17 -11.34 3.23 12.69
N ALA A 18 -11.84 2.00 12.84
CA ALA A 18 -11.29 0.82 12.21
C ALA A 18 -11.19 1.09 10.70
N TRP A 19 -9.95 1.12 10.23
CA TRP A 19 -9.56 1.17 8.84
C TRP A 19 -10.53 0.40 7.93
N SER A 20 -11.14 1.08 6.96
CA SER A 20 -11.84 0.43 5.84
C SER A 20 -10.89 -0.50 5.06
N ASP A 21 -9.58 -0.23 5.10
CA ASP A 21 -8.56 -1.04 4.45
C ASP A 21 -8.28 -2.38 5.16
N ALA A 22 -8.57 -2.50 6.47
CA ALA A 22 -8.29 -3.74 7.20
C ALA A 22 -9.12 -4.93 6.70
N ALA A 23 -10.29 -4.66 6.14
CA ALA A 23 -11.16 -5.68 5.55
C ALA A 23 -10.70 -6.14 4.15
N ILE A 24 -10.03 -5.26 3.39
CA ILE A 24 -9.62 -5.51 1.99
C ILE A 24 -8.16 -5.98 1.91
N ARG A 25 -7.32 -5.57 2.86
CA ARG A 25 -5.91 -5.95 2.94
C ARG A 25 -5.74 -7.46 3.02
N PRO A 26 -4.75 -8.05 2.29
CA PRO A 26 -4.52 -9.49 2.36
C PRO A 26 -4.33 -9.99 3.79
N GLN A 27 -5.00 -11.09 4.15
CA GLN A 27 -5.00 -11.59 5.54
C GLN A 27 -3.60 -11.88 6.08
N ILE A 28 -2.71 -12.31 5.18
CA ILE A 28 -1.29 -12.57 5.44
C ILE A 28 -0.58 -11.36 6.05
N VAL A 29 -0.98 -10.15 5.65
CA VAL A 29 -0.37 -8.93 6.16
C VAL A 29 -0.85 -8.57 7.57
N GLY A 30 -2.11 -8.90 7.90
CA GLY A 30 -2.64 -8.78 9.25
C GLY A 30 -1.86 -9.64 10.24
N LYS A 31 -1.60 -10.91 9.87
CA LYS A 31 -0.77 -11.82 10.66
C LYS A 31 0.66 -11.31 10.81
N TRP A 32 1.27 -10.80 9.74
CA TRP A 32 2.63 -10.26 9.77
C TRP A 32 2.76 -9.05 10.68
N VAL A 33 1.84 -8.08 10.57
CA VAL A 33 1.88 -6.89 11.43
C VAL A 33 1.53 -7.22 12.88
N GLY A 34 0.56 -8.10 13.12
CA GLY A 34 0.21 -8.57 14.47
C GLY A 34 1.35 -9.32 15.15
N GLY A 35 2.15 -10.06 14.38
CA GLY A 35 3.37 -10.73 14.86
C GLY A 35 4.60 -9.83 14.95
N GLY A 36 4.43 -8.51 15.07
CA GLY A 36 5.55 -7.56 15.20
C GLY A 36 6.44 -7.44 13.96
N ARG A 37 5.98 -7.92 12.80
CA ARG A 37 6.75 -8.00 11.55
C ARG A 37 7.96 -8.93 11.63
N CYS A 38 7.97 -9.88 12.58
CA CYS A 38 9.09 -10.80 12.79
C CYS A 38 9.31 -11.76 11.60
N ARG A 39 10.59 -11.99 11.27
CA ARG A 39 11.03 -12.94 10.21
C ARG A 39 10.75 -14.41 10.53
N GLY A 40 10.63 -14.77 11.81
CA GLY A 40 10.49 -16.16 12.27
C GLY A 40 9.20 -16.84 11.79
N SER A 41 8.15 -16.07 11.57
CA SER A 41 6.97 -16.51 10.85
C SER A 41 7.15 -16.10 9.39
N ARG A 42 7.91 -16.84 8.57
CA ARG A 42 7.93 -16.58 7.12
C ARG A 42 6.50 -16.71 6.64
N GLN A 43 5.83 -15.58 6.38
CA GLN A 43 4.45 -15.64 5.95
C GLN A 43 4.43 -16.24 4.55
N GLN A 44 4.05 -17.51 4.47
CA GLN A 44 3.96 -18.20 3.20
C GLN A 44 2.59 -17.94 2.60
N ILE A 45 2.59 -17.43 1.37
CA ILE A 45 1.40 -17.42 0.54
C ILE A 45 1.00 -18.88 0.30
N GLN A 46 -0.12 -19.30 0.86
CA GLN A 46 -0.64 -20.66 0.69
C GLN A 46 -1.24 -20.82 -0.71
N ASP A 47 -2.22 -19.97 -1.02
CA ASP A 47 -2.87 -19.85 -2.31
C ASP A 47 -2.44 -18.55 -3.00
N LEU A 48 -1.69 -18.67 -4.09
CA LEU A 48 -1.20 -17.51 -4.85
C LEU A 48 -2.35 -16.80 -5.57
N ARG A 49 -3.33 -17.52 -6.09
CA ARG A 49 -4.44 -16.95 -6.85
C ARG A 49 -5.31 -16.07 -5.95
N GLU A 50 -5.70 -16.58 -4.79
CA GLU A 50 -6.51 -15.82 -3.83
C GLU A 50 -5.73 -14.63 -3.27
N PHE A 51 -4.45 -14.81 -2.98
CA PHE A 51 -3.57 -13.71 -2.59
C PHE A 51 -3.54 -12.59 -3.65
N LYS A 52 -3.34 -12.93 -4.93
CA LYS A 52 -3.29 -11.94 -6.02
C LYS A 52 -4.59 -11.17 -6.14
N LYS A 53 -5.73 -11.84 -6.00
CA LYS A 53 -7.05 -11.21 -5.99
C LYS A 53 -7.16 -10.17 -4.87
N GLN A 54 -6.91 -10.57 -3.62
CA GLN A 54 -6.98 -9.68 -2.46
C GLN A 54 -5.99 -8.52 -2.56
N TRP A 55 -4.75 -8.82 -2.98
CA TRP A 55 -3.72 -7.79 -3.13
C TRP A 55 -4.10 -6.78 -4.22
N THR A 56 -4.62 -7.23 -5.36
CA THR A 56 -5.05 -6.34 -6.46
C THR A 56 -6.22 -5.46 -6.04
N GLU A 57 -7.21 -6.03 -5.36
CA GLU A 57 -8.36 -5.29 -4.86
C GLU A 57 -7.95 -4.22 -3.86
N TRP A 58 -7.10 -4.59 -2.89
CA TRP A 58 -6.55 -3.67 -1.91
C TRP A 58 -5.70 -2.57 -2.57
N TYR A 59 -4.78 -2.96 -3.44
CA TYR A 59 -3.86 -2.03 -4.11
C TYR A 59 -4.63 -0.99 -4.92
N ARG A 60 -5.70 -1.39 -5.63
CA ARG A 60 -6.58 -0.49 -6.38
C ARG A 60 -7.38 0.43 -5.46
N ALA A 61 -7.88 -0.07 -4.34
CA ALA A 61 -8.70 0.72 -3.41
C ALA A 61 -7.93 1.90 -2.80
N ILE A 62 -6.62 1.74 -2.61
CA ILE A 62 -5.74 2.79 -2.07
C ILE A 62 -5.09 3.66 -3.16
N GLN A 63 -5.34 3.39 -4.44
CA GLN A 63 -4.82 4.25 -5.50
C GLN A 63 -5.52 5.61 -5.49
N PRO A 64 -4.79 6.69 -5.83
CA PRO A 64 -5.40 7.95 -6.20
C PRO A 64 -6.27 7.80 -7.45
N ASP A 65 -7.32 8.61 -7.57
CA ASP A 65 -8.27 8.49 -8.70
C ASP A 65 -7.60 8.72 -10.07
N TRP A 66 -6.56 9.56 -10.10
CA TRP A 66 -5.80 9.83 -11.32
C TRP A 66 -4.95 8.64 -11.80
N HIS A 67 -4.65 7.66 -10.94
CA HIS A 67 -3.88 6.46 -11.33
C HIS A 67 -4.59 5.65 -12.42
N ALA A 68 -5.93 5.62 -12.38
CA ALA A 68 -6.75 4.98 -13.40
C ALA A 68 -6.60 5.62 -14.80
N GLY A 69 -6.13 6.88 -14.86
CA GLY A 69 -5.93 7.64 -16.10
C GLY A 69 -4.63 7.34 -16.84
N GLY A 70 -3.76 6.46 -16.31
CA GLY A 70 -2.51 6.05 -16.94
C GLY A 70 -1.25 6.54 -16.21
N ARG A 71 -0.10 6.56 -16.91
CA ARG A 71 1.23 6.89 -16.35
C ARG A 71 1.48 8.39 -16.27
N VAL A 72 0.54 9.14 -15.67
CA VAL A 72 0.67 10.57 -15.41
C VAL A 72 0.32 10.83 -13.95
N TYR A 73 1.22 11.47 -13.20
CA TYR A 73 0.95 11.82 -11.81
C TYR A 73 -0.09 12.93 -11.72
N GLY A 74 -1.06 12.77 -10.83
CA GLY A 74 -1.96 13.85 -10.43
C GLY A 74 -1.46 14.57 -9.17
N ALA A 75 -2.24 15.57 -8.74
CA ALA A 75 -1.90 16.39 -7.59
C ALA A 75 -2.30 15.77 -6.24
N ASP A 76 -3.39 15.00 -6.19
CA ASP A 76 -3.91 14.45 -4.93
C ASP A 76 -3.31 13.08 -4.60
N TRP A 77 -2.48 13.02 -3.56
CA TRP A 77 -1.85 11.78 -3.06
C TRP A 77 -2.50 11.25 -1.77
N SER A 78 -3.61 11.84 -1.33
CA SER A 78 -4.22 11.57 -0.03
C SER A 78 -4.64 10.10 0.14
N LYS A 79 -5.22 9.48 -0.90
CA LYS A 79 -5.60 8.05 -0.89
C LYS A 79 -4.40 7.13 -0.70
N TRP A 80 -3.35 7.34 -1.48
CA TRP A 80 -2.12 6.54 -1.44
C TRP A 80 -1.36 6.66 -0.11
N THR A 81 -1.44 7.84 0.52
CA THR A 81 -0.77 8.14 1.79
C THR A 81 -1.63 7.85 3.03
N SER A 82 -2.95 7.71 2.88
CA SER A 82 -3.88 7.41 3.97
C SER A 82 -3.51 6.17 4.80
N PRO A 83 -3.05 5.05 4.20
CA PRO A 83 -2.55 3.87 4.93
C PRO A 83 -1.33 4.14 5.84
N GLY A 84 -0.67 5.29 5.68
CA GLY A 84 0.55 5.65 6.38
C GLY A 84 1.75 4.77 6.03
N GLN A 85 2.83 4.92 6.80
CA GLN A 85 4.09 4.18 6.59
C GLN A 85 3.89 2.66 6.56
N ASN A 86 3.01 2.15 7.42
CA ASN A 86 2.74 0.72 7.54
C ASN A 86 2.02 0.14 6.33
N GLY A 87 1.14 0.92 5.68
CA GLY A 87 0.46 0.48 4.48
C GLY A 87 1.42 0.35 3.30
N ILE A 88 2.26 1.36 3.06
CA ILE A 88 3.25 1.33 1.97
C ILE A 88 4.22 0.17 2.15
N LEU A 89 4.78 0.01 3.36
CA LEU A 89 5.68 -1.11 3.66
C LEU A 89 5.01 -2.48 3.44
N SER A 90 3.71 -2.57 3.75
CA SER A 90 2.93 -3.78 3.55
C SER A 90 2.77 -4.17 2.08
N ILE A 91 2.61 -3.18 1.18
CA ILE A 91 2.54 -3.43 -0.28
C ILE A 91 3.85 -4.05 -0.77
N VAL A 92 4.98 -3.48 -0.35
CA VAL A 92 6.31 -3.97 -0.71
C VAL A 92 6.56 -5.38 -0.14
N ALA A 93 6.16 -5.63 1.11
CA ALA A 93 6.26 -6.96 1.72
C ALA A 93 5.47 -8.01 0.93
N CYS A 94 4.24 -7.68 0.51
CA CYS A 94 3.42 -8.52 -0.34
C CYS A 94 4.11 -8.88 -1.66
N LEU A 95 4.73 -7.91 -2.34
CA LEU A 95 5.48 -8.18 -3.56
C LEU A 95 6.69 -9.10 -3.32
N SER A 96 7.37 -8.97 -2.19
CA SER A 96 8.47 -9.88 -1.82
C SER A 96 7.96 -11.31 -1.64
N TRP A 97 6.85 -11.51 -0.93
CA TRP A 97 6.27 -12.84 -0.74
C TRP A 97 5.77 -13.46 -2.04
N TRP A 98 5.16 -12.64 -2.91
CA TRP A 98 4.75 -13.08 -4.25
C TRP A 98 5.97 -13.55 -5.04
N ARG A 99 7.07 -12.77 -5.08
CA ARG A 99 8.29 -13.19 -5.78
C ARG A 99 8.84 -14.53 -5.30
N GLU A 100 8.83 -14.76 -3.99
CA GLU A 100 9.23 -16.05 -3.40
C GLU A 100 8.29 -17.18 -3.85
N LYS A 101 6.97 -16.95 -3.80
CA LYS A 101 5.95 -17.93 -4.16
C LYS A 101 5.91 -18.26 -5.65
N ALA A 102 6.18 -17.29 -6.51
CA ALA A 102 6.22 -17.47 -7.97
C ALA A 102 7.35 -18.43 -8.40
N GLY A 103 8.43 -18.55 -7.62
CA GLY A 103 9.54 -19.44 -7.94
C GLY A 103 10.15 -19.12 -9.31
N SER A 104 10.01 -20.07 -10.25
CA SER A 104 10.47 -20.00 -11.64
C SER A 104 9.32 -19.94 -12.67
N ASP A 105 8.07 -19.80 -12.21
CA ASP A 105 6.92 -19.66 -13.11
C ASP A 105 6.99 -18.31 -13.84
N MET A 106 7.14 -18.36 -15.17
CA MET A 106 7.38 -17.16 -15.97
C MET A 106 6.16 -16.26 -16.07
N ASP A 107 4.95 -16.81 -16.05
CA ASP A 107 3.72 -16.02 -16.13
C ASP A 107 3.50 -15.30 -14.79
N GLU A 108 3.71 -16.00 -13.68
CA GLU A 108 3.66 -15.40 -12.34
C GLU A 108 4.75 -14.33 -12.15
N LEU A 109 5.95 -14.55 -12.69
CA LEU A 109 7.04 -13.57 -12.65
C LEU A 109 6.75 -12.35 -13.52
N ALA A 110 6.11 -12.53 -14.68
CA ALA A 110 5.70 -11.43 -15.54
C ALA A 110 4.61 -10.56 -14.87
N GLU A 111 3.61 -11.20 -14.27
CA GLU A 111 2.55 -10.50 -13.53
C GLU A 111 3.11 -9.78 -12.29
N TRP A 112 3.96 -10.46 -11.52
CA TRP A 112 4.67 -9.85 -10.39
C TRP A 112 5.50 -8.63 -10.81
N ARG A 113 6.26 -8.74 -11.91
CA ARG A 113 7.10 -7.66 -12.44
C ARG A 113 6.25 -6.44 -12.80
N LYS A 114 5.15 -6.64 -13.54
CA LYS A 114 4.22 -5.56 -13.92
C LYS A 114 3.72 -4.78 -12.70
N ASN A 115 3.31 -5.49 -11.66
CA ASN A 115 2.81 -4.88 -10.43
C ASN A 115 3.94 -4.21 -9.62
N THR A 116 5.15 -4.78 -9.64
CA THR A 116 6.32 -4.17 -8.99
C THR A 116 6.74 -2.87 -9.67
N GLU A 117 6.73 -2.83 -11.00
CA GLU A 117 7.01 -1.61 -11.78
C GLU A 117 5.96 -0.52 -11.54
N ASP A 118 4.70 -0.90 -11.36
CA ASP A 118 3.65 0.05 -10.96
C ASP A 118 3.89 0.63 -9.56
N VAL A 119 4.16 -0.23 -8.58
CA VAL A 119 4.49 0.21 -7.21
C VAL A 119 5.75 1.08 -7.17
N GLN A 120 6.80 0.72 -7.92
CA GLN A 120 8.03 1.52 -8.01
C GLN A 120 7.74 2.92 -8.56
N TRP A 121 6.91 3.01 -9.61
CA TRP A 121 6.52 4.30 -10.19
C TRP A 121 5.71 5.12 -9.19
N MET A 122 4.76 4.51 -8.47
CA MET A 122 4.00 5.21 -7.41
C MET A 122 4.90 5.73 -6.29
N LEU A 123 5.91 4.96 -5.87
CA LEU A 123 6.88 5.39 -4.88
C LEU A 123 7.76 6.55 -5.41
N THR A 124 8.17 6.48 -6.68
CA THR A 124 8.92 7.57 -7.34
C THR A 124 8.09 8.86 -7.40
N GLY A 125 6.83 8.76 -7.81
CA GLY A 125 5.93 9.91 -7.89
C GLY A 125 5.65 10.53 -6.53
N LEU A 126 5.41 9.70 -5.51
CA LEU A 126 5.25 10.17 -4.13
C LEU A 126 6.53 10.87 -3.64
N TYR A 127 7.70 10.29 -3.90
CA TYR A 127 8.97 10.90 -3.53
C TYR A 127 9.14 12.28 -4.16
N SER A 128 8.83 12.40 -5.46
CA SER A 128 8.88 13.68 -6.19
C SER A 128 7.84 14.69 -5.69
N SER A 129 6.66 14.25 -5.24
CA SER A 129 5.61 15.16 -4.78
C SER A 129 5.85 15.74 -3.38
N ILE A 130 6.78 15.16 -2.61
CA ILE A 130 7.15 15.64 -1.27
C ILE A 130 8.51 16.35 -1.23
N GLN A 131 9.24 16.41 -2.36
CA GLN A 131 10.44 17.24 -2.41
C GLN A 131 10.05 18.73 -2.34
N PRO A 132 10.80 19.55 -1.57
CA PRO A 132 10.59 20.99 -1.48
C PRO A 132 10.89 21.74 -2.79
#